data_AF-A0A415MFN4-F1
#
_entry.id   AF-A0A415MFN4-F1
#
_cell.length_a   1.000
_cell.length_b   1.000
_cell.length_c   1.000
_cell.angle_alpha   90.00
_cell.angle_beta   90.00
_cell.angle_gamma   90.00
#
_symmetry.space_group_name_H-M   'P 1'
#
loop_
_entity.id
_entity.type
_entity.pdbx_description
1 polymer ?
#
loop_
_entity_poly.entity_id
_entity_poly.type
_entity_poly.pdbx_seq_one_letter_code
_entity_poly.pdbx_strand_id
1 'polypeptide(L)' 'MMTQQVPAMCYVPWQRWDELYEPSRAIMRGTMFPVLDKPFTGGRS' A
#
# COMPACT_ATOMS: atom_id res chain seq x y z
N MET A 1 -13.06 25.70 21.45
CA MET A 1 -12.57 26.10 20.11
C MET A 1 -12.65 24.89 19.20
N MET A 2 -13.52 24.91 18.19
CA MET A 2 -13.55 23.86 17.17
C MET A 2 -12.49 24.16 16.12
N THR A 3 -11.48 23.30 15.99
CA THR A 3 -10.48 23.41 14.93
C THR A 3 -11.15 23.04 13.61
N GLN A 4 -11.37 24.02 12.74
CA GLN A 4 -11.84 23.77 11.38
C GLN A 4 -10.76 22.98 10.65
N GLN A 5 -11.08 21.73 10.26
CA GLN A 5 -10.17 20.91 9.47
C GLN A 5 -9.99 21.54 8.09
N VAL A 6 -8.75 21.80 7.70
CA VAL A 6 -8.43 22.32 6.37
C VAL A 6 -8.86 21.27 5.34
N PRO A 7 -9.70 21.63 4.34
CA PRO A 7 -10.10 20.69 3.29
C PRO A 7 -8.88 20.06 2.62
N ALA A 8 -8.95 18.75 2.39
CA ALA A 8 -7.88 17.95 1.78
C ALA A 8 -6.57 17.77 2.59
N MET A 9 -6.48 18.29 3.83
CA MET A 9 -5.36 17.99 4.75
C MET A 9 -5.79 16.93 5.75
N CYS A 10 -5.84 15.67 5.32
CA CYS A 10 -6.10 14.52 6.18
C CYS A 10 -4.80 13.95 6.74
N TYR A 11 -4.84 13.41 7.95
CA TYR A 11 -3.72 12.65 8.50
C TYR A 11 -3.49 11.37 7.68
N VAL A 12 -2.25 11.14 7.26
CA VAL A 12 -1.82 9.86 6.68
C VAL A 12 -1.22 9.01 7.80
N PRO A 13 -1.78 7.83 8.09
CA PRO A 13 -1.25 6.96 9.13
C PRO A 13 0.16 6.48 8.80
N TRP A 14 0.98 6.31 9.84
CA TRP A 14 2.29 5.70 9.70
C TRP A 14 2.15 4.26 9.21
N GLN A 15 2.78 3.95 8.08
CA GLN A 15 2.81 2.60 7.54
C GLN A 15 3.83 1.75 8.30
N ARG A 16 3.36 0.65 8.91
CA ARG A 16 4.25 -0.32 9.56
C ARG A 16 4.97 -1.16 8.51
N TRP A 17 6.22 -1.50 8.79
CA TRP A 17 6.94 -2.51 8.02
C TRP A 17 6.33 -3.89 8.26
N ASP A 18 6.26 -4.66 7.18
CA ASP A 18 5.76 -6.04 7.17
C ASP A 18 6.84 -6.93 6.54
N GLU A 19 6.58 -8.23 6.45
CA GLU A 19 7.48 -9.18 5.79
C GLU A 19 7.80 -8.74 4.36
N LEU A 20 9.09 -8.85 3.99
CA LEU A 20 9.57 -8.54 2.65
C LEU A 20 9.96 -9.83 1.94
N TYR A 21 9.70 -9.87 0.63
CA TYR A 21 10.32 -10.89 -0.20
C TYR A 21 11.84 -10.72 -0.24
N GLU A 22 12.54 -11.84 -0.36
CA GLU A 22 13.95 -11.85 -0.77
C GLU A 22 14.09 -11.16 -2.16
N PRO A 23 15.17 -10.40 -2.41
CA PRO A 23 15.35 -9.62 -3.63
C PRO A 23 15.06 -10.34 -4.96
N SER A 24 15.50 -11.58 -5.16
CA SER A 24 15.25 -12.32 -6.40
C SER A 24 13.75 -12.58 -6.61
N ARG A 25 13.03 -12.91 -5.53
CA ARG A 25 11.59 -13.10 -5.56
C ARG A 25 10.84 -11.79 -5.77
N ALA A 26 11.29 -10.71 -5.14
CA ALA A 26 10.70 -9.38 -5.32
C ALA A 26 10.75 -8.91 -6.78
N ILE A 27 11.90 -9.12 -7.45
CA ILE A 27 12.06 -8.80 -8.89
C ILE A 27 11.08 -9.60 -9.74
N MET A 28 10.96 -10.92 -9.50
CA MET A 28 10.02 -11.77 -10.25
C MET A 28 8.55 -11.37 -10.05
N ARG A 29 8.18 -10.91 -8.85
CA ARG A 29 6.81 -10.50 -8.54
C ARG A 29 6.48 -9.05 -8.91
N GLY A 30 7.50 -8.22 -9.15
CA GLY A 30 7.31 -6.79 -9.42
C GLY A 30 6.95 -5.97 -8.18
N THR A 31 7.07 -6.55 -6.98
CA THR A 31 6.87 -5.89 -5.69
C THR A 31 7.71 -6.56 -4.62
N MET A 32 8.31 -5.77 -3.72
CA MET A 32 9.00 -6.30 -2.53
C MET A 32 8.03 -6.68 -1.42
N PHE A 33 6.82 -6.13 -1.46
CA PHE A 33 5.79 -6.30 -0.43
C PHE A 33 4.82 -7.41 -0.85
N PRO A 34 4.80 -8.56 -0.15
CA PRO A 34 3.89 -9.68 -0.45
C PRO A 34 2.42 -9.27 -0.37
N VAL A 35 2.08 -8.35 0.54
CA VAL A 35 0.71 -7.83 0.71
C VAL A 35 0.16 -7.12 -0.54
N LEU A 36 1.05 -6.67 -1.44
CA LEU A 36 0.69 -6.03 -2.71
C LEU A 36 0.65 -7.01 -3.89
N ASP A 37 1.16 -8.22 -3.74
CA ASP A 37 1.17 -9.29 -4.75
C ASP A 37 -0.22 -9.97 -4.83
N LYS A 38 -1.19 -9.22 -5.36
CA LYS A 38 -2.60 -9.65 -5.45
C LYS A 38 -2.92 -10.17 -6.86
N PRO A 39 -3.76 -11.23 -6.99
CA PRO A 39 -4.17 -11.70 -8.29
C PRO A 39 -4.93 -10.62 -9.05
N PHE A 40 -4.64 -10.46 -10.35
CA PHE A 40 -5.44 -9.61 -11.21
C PHE A 40 -6.79 -10.27 -11.46
N THR A 41 -7.86 -9.72 -10.88
CA THR A 41 -9.21 -10.28 -11.04
C THR A 41 -9.92 -9.79 -12.30
N GLY A 42 -9.37 -8.79 -13.00
CA GLY A 42 -10.03 -8.09 -14.09
C GLY A 42 -11.28 -7.35 -13.60
N GLY A 43 -11.39 -6.05 -13.84
CA GLY A 43 -12.67 -5.38 -13.64
C GLY A 43 -13.69 -6.00 -14.60
N ARG A 44 -14.58 -6.88 -14.13
CA ARG A 44 -15.75 -7.28 -14.91
C ARG A 44 -16.60 -6.03 -15.08
N SER A 45 -16.53 -5.45 -16.29
CA SER A 45 -17.43 -4.38 -16.73
C SER A 45 -18.79 -4.96 -17.08
#